data_AF-A0A1G4BRP2-F1
#
_entry.id   AF-A0A1G4BRP2-F1
#
_cell.length_a   1.000
_cell.length_b   1.000
_cell.length_c   1.000
_cell.angle_alpha   90.00
_cell.angle_beta   90.00
_cell.angle_gamma   90.00
#
_symmetry.space_group_name_H-M   'P 1'
#
loop_
_entity.id
_entity.type
_entity.pdbx_description
1 polymer ?
#
loop_
_entity_poly.entity_id
_entity_poly.type
_entity_poly.pdbx_seq_one_letter_code
_entity_poly.pdbx_strand_id
1 'polypeptide(L)'
;ISRAGHLAEQKSVKLSTYAVLFLGTPHQGGQGVELAQLFTKVLSVFSHTNNKLLQRMKPNSDWLFDLQERYNAISQDFKTVFYYETLKMPVPLLGSLLVVPKFSAVIFGAADTVAIPLIADHATMVKFTGLDDENFSKVAQMIEFYSKQAPAAVLGKWEHGEHRSRNGIQCEVNPDNEQVPKEFDIGITFKNVWNRHFTGRDQTLHLMDEFLRPGSCQQELNVVVTYGPGGVGKTQLALEYARRQQHHFGSIFWIDGRHPDTVKTSISDCVNRILAHYKVHGITHNPRFDFLKRERELGGVIEAFFTWLAYGKNNSWLLIIDNLDDLEIISLRDILPSTAWGSVLITSRRSDLAITWQSIQVPMMNHDEALALLMRSSNLEPDAGTESM
;
A
#
# COMPACT_ATOMS: atom_id res chain seq x y z
N ILE A 1 5.03 -8.88 -24.25
CA ILE A 1 6.41 -9.38 -24.04
C ILE A 1 7.34 -8.28 -23.48
N SER A 2 7.14 -6.98 -23.73
CA SER A 2 7.98 -5.89 -23.18
C SER A 2 7.69 -5.44 -21.73
N ARG A 3 6.55 -5.81 -21.13
CA ARG A 3 6.13 -5.30 -19.79
C ARG A 3 6.75 -6.02 -18.59
N ALA A 4 7.17 -7.28 -18.74
CA ALA A 4 7.85 -8.01 -17.65
C ALA A 4 9.26 -7.42 -17.37
N GLY A 5 9.96 -6.98 -18.42
CA GLY A 5 11.27 -6.33 -18.28
C GLY A 5 11.19 -5.00 -17.53
N HIS A 6 10.17 -4.19 -17.80
CA HIS A 6 9.98 -2.90 -17.13
C HIS A 6 9.67 -3.05 -15.63
N LEU A 7 8.96 -4.11 -15.24
CA LEU A 7 8.63 -4.37 -13.84
C LEU A 7 9.88 -4.81 -13.03
N ALA A 8 10.73 -5.64 -13.63
CA ALA A 8 12.01 -6.04 -13.04
C ALA A 8 12.99 -4.86 -12.92
N GLU A 9 13.02 -4.00 -13.94
CA GLU A 9 13.82 -2.78 -13.95
C GLU A 9 13.38 -1.82 -12.83
N GLN A 10 12.08 -1.56 -12.69
CA GLN A 10 11.54 -0.71 -11.61
C GLN A 10 11.81 -1.29 -10.21
N LYS A 11 11.66 -2.62 -10.04
CA LYS A 11 12.01 -3.30 -8.78
C LYS A 11 13.50 -3.15 -8.47
N SER A 12 14.38 -3.30 -9.46
CA SER A 12 15.82 -3.12 -9.28
C SER A 12 16.18 -1.71 -8.87
N VAL A 13 15.54 -0.69 -9.46
CA VAL A 13 15.72 0.71 -9.06
C VAL A 13 15.27 0.93 -7.63
N LYS A 14 14.10 0.41 -7.23
CA LYS A 14 13.60 0.50 -5.85
C LYS A 14 14.56 -0.14 -4.84
N LEU A 15 15.01 -1.37 -5.10
CA LEU A 15 15.90 -2.10 -4.18
C LEU A 15 17.30 -1.46 -4.11
N SER A 16 17.78 -0.89 -5.22
CA SER A 16 19.08 -0.19 -5.28
C SER A 16 19.05 1.25 -4.80
N THR A 17 17.88 1.80 -4.46
CA THR A 17 17.76 3.19 -4.00
C THR A 17 17.72 3.22 -2.47
N TYR A 18 18.63 4.00 -1.87
CA TYR A 18 18.66 4.22 -0.42
C TYR A 18 18.03 5.55 -0.02
N ALA A 19 18.32 6.62 -0.76
CA ALA A 19 17.85 7.96 -0.46
C ALA A 19 17.43 8.74 -1.71
N VAL A 20 16.45 9.64 -1.56
CA VAL A 20 15.96 10.56 -2.60
C VAL A 20 16.07 11.99 -2.08
N LEU A 21 16.74 12.85 -2.86
CA LEU A 21 16.96 14.26 -2.50
C LEU A 21 16.18 15.13 -3.49
N PHE A 22 15.14 15.81 -3.01
CA PHE A 22 14.35 16.75 -3.81
C PHE A 22 14.90 18.16 -3.67
N LEU A 23 15.23 18.77 -4.81
CA LEU A 23 15.79 20.11 -4.89
C LEU A 23 14.74 21.06 -5.47
N GLY A 24 13.91 21.65 -4.60
CA GLY A 24 12.86 22.56 -5.04
C GLY A 24 11.72 21.84 -5.78
N THR A 25 11.29 20.69 -5.29
CA THR A 25 10.16 19.96 -5.87
C THR A 25 8.91 20.21 -5.03
N PRO A 26 7.82 20.76 -5.61
CA PRO A 26 6.58 20.93 -4.89
C PRO A 26 5.86 19.59 -4.71
N HIS A 27 5.32 19.38 -3.51
CA HIS A 27 4.50 18.26 -3.08
C HIS A 27 3.24 18.80 -2.38
N GLN A 28 2.22 17.96 -2.21
CA GLN A 28 1.00 18.34 -1.48
C GLN A 28 1.27 18.32 0.03
N GLY A 29 1.62 19.48 0.58
CA GLY A 29 1.79 19.67 2.01
C GLY A 29 0.47 19.80 2.76
N GLY A 30 0.50 19.55 4.08
CA GLY A 30 -0.69 19.49 4.96
C GLY A 30 -1.47 20.79 5.20
N GLN A 31 -1.37 21.81 4.34
CA GLN A 31 -2.09 23.10 4.48
C GLN A 31 -3.19 23.32 3.42
N GLY A 32 -3.61 22.28 2.70
CA GLY A 32 -4.78 22.36 1.81
C GLY A 32 -4.59 23.19 0.53
N VAL A 33 -3.35 23.48 0.14
CA VAL A 33 -3.03 24.12 -1.14
C VAL A 33 -3.10 23.07 -2.26
N GLU A 34 -3.87 23.35 -3.31
CA GLU A 34 -3.97 22.47 -4.48
C GLU A 34 -2.63 22.35 -5.21
N LEU A 35 -2.21 21.12 -5.51
CA LEU A 35 -1.01 20.82 -6.32
C LEU A 35 -1.02 21.57 -7.65
N ALA A 36 -2.17 21.71 -8.29
CA ALA A 36 -2.36 22.47 -9.52
C ALA A 36 -1.85 23.92 -9.40
N GLN A 37 -2.09 24.58 -8.27
CA GLN A 37 -1.63 25.95 -8.01
C GLN A 37 -0.11 26.01 -7.78
N LEU A 38 0.47 25.00 -7.11
CA LEU A 38 1.91 24.88 -6.93
C LEU A 38 2.62 24.66 -8.27
N PHE A 39 2.11 23.75 -9.10
CA PHE A 39 2.65 23.51 -10.44
C PHE A 39 2.48 24.71 -11.36
N THR A 40 1.39 25.48 -11.25
CA THR A 40 1.24 26.72 -12.02
C THR A 40 2.36 27.72 -11.71
N LYS A 41 2.80 27.83 -10.44
CA LYS A 41 3.94 28.69 -10.04
C LYS A 41 5.27 28.18 -10.57
N VAL A 42 5.48 26.86 -10.62
CA VAL A 42 6.68 26.26 -11.23
C VAL A 42 6.66 26.47 -12.74
N LEU A 43 5.53 26.22 -13.40
CA LEU A 43 5.35 26.37 -14.84
C LEU A 43 5.60 27.80 -15.31
N SER A 44 5.15 28.82 -14.57
CA SER A 44 5.38 30.22 -14.96
C SER A 44 6.87 30.57 -15.01
N VAL A 45 7.70 29.92 -14.18
CA VAL A 45 9.16 30.08 -14.18
C VAL A 45 9.83 29.34 -15.35
N PHE A 46 9.41 28.11 -15.65
CA PHE A 46 10.09 27.25 -16.63
C PHE A 46 9.49 27.25 -18.04
N SER A 47 8.31 27.87 -18.24
CA SER A 47 7.56 27.93 -19.52
C SER A 47 8.43 28.22 -20.74
N HIS A 48 9.47 29.02 -20.59
CA HIS A 48 10.35 29.44 -21.69
C HIS A 48 11.44 28.42 -22.07
N THR A 49 11.65 27.34 -21.30
CA THR A 49 12.83 26.46 -21.46
C THR A 49 12.53 25.05 -21.99
N ASN A 50 11.33 24.50 -21.78
CA ASN A 50 11.03 23.13 -22.23
C ASN A 50 9.54 22.79 -22.43
N ASN A 51 8.95 23.23 -23.54
CA ASN A 51 7.49 23.12 -23.79
C ASN A 51 6.91 21.69 -23.76
N LYS A 52 7.69 20.64 -24.03
CA LYS A 52 7.18 19.25 -24.11
C LYS A 52 6.94 18.60 -22.73
N LEU A 53 7.81 18.83 -21.76
CA LEU A 53 7.63 18.36 -20.37
C LEU A 53 6.57 19.19 -19.64
N LEU A 54 6.54 20.50 -19.90
CA LEU A 54 5.63 21.46 -19.26
C LEU A 54 4.15 21.26 -19.69
N GLN A 55 3.90 20.76 -20.90
CA GLN A 55 2.54 20.41 -21.34
C GLN A 55 1.93 19.25 -20.54
N ARG A 56 2.76 18.34 -20.01
CA ARG A 56 2.31 17.22 -19.16
C ARG A 56 2.13 17.60 -17.69
N MET A 57 2.64 18.77 -17.29
CA MET A 57 2.50 19.29 -15.92
C MET A 57 1.36 20.32 -15.78
N LYS A 58 0.47 20.41 -16.78
CA LYS A 58 -0.63 21.39 -16.75
C LYS A 58 -1.61 21.08 -15.61
N PRO A 59 -2.26 22.12 -15.02
CA PRO A 59 -3.17 22.03 -13.86
C PRO A 59 -4.34 21.03 -13.92
N ASN A 60 -4.61 20.41 -15.07
CA ASN A 60 -5.72 19.46 -15.29
C ASN A 60 -5.23 18.06 -15.67
N SER A 61 -4.04 17.66 -15.20
CA SER A 61 -3.51 16.32 -15.50
C SER A 61 -3.56 15.44 -14.26
N ASP A 62 -4.47 14.47 -14.27
CA ASP A 62 -4.57 13.39 -13.28
C ASP A 62 -3.22 12.69 -13.06
N TRP A 63 -2.34 12.75 -14.07
CA TRP A 63 -0.97 12.23 -14.05
C TRP A 63 -0.08 12.77 -12.94
N LEU A 64 -0.15 14.07 -12.61
CA LEU A 64 0.70 14.65 -11.57
C LEU A 64 0.26 14.20 -10.17
N PHE A 65 -1.04 14.08 -9.95
CA PHE A 65 -1.60 13.52 -8.73
C PHE A 65 -1.26 12.03 -8.62
N ASP A 66 -1.46 11.25 -9.67
CA ASP A 66 -1.07 9.83 -9.76
C ASP A 66 0.43 9.62 -9.51
N LEU A 67 1.31 10.47 -10.06
CA LEU A 67 2.75 10.39 -9.82
C LEU A 67 3.09 10.68 -8.35
N GLN A 68 2.45 11.69 -7.75
CA GLN A 68 2.64 12.03 -6.34
C GLN A 68 2.15 10.91 -5.43
N GLU A 69 0.98 10.32 -5.72
CA GLU A 69 0.41 9.21 -4.96
C GLU A 69 1.30 7.97 -5.02
N ARG A 70 1.79 7.62 -6.22
CA ARG A 70 2.73 6.51 -6.40
C ARG A 70 4.01 6.74 -5.61
N TYR A 71 4.54 7.97 -5.59
CA TYR A 71 5.72 8.29 -4.78
C TYR A 71 5.41 8.21 -3.28
N ASN A 72 4.31 8.79 -2.81
CA ASN A 72 3.89 8.76 -1.41
C ASN A 72 3.80 7.33 -0.89
N ALA A 73 3.26 6.42 -1.70
CA ALA A 73 3.04 5.04 -1.34
C ALA A 73 4.33 4.22 -1.15
N ILE A 74 5.44 4.68 -1.73
CA ILE A 74 6.77 4.08 -1.56
C ILE A 74 7.75 4.98 -0.80
N SER A 75 7.30 6.16 -0.36
CA SER A 75 8.19 7.21 0.20
C SER A 75 8.89 6.76 1.49
N GLN A 76 8.28 5.85 2.24
CA GLN A 76 8.82 5.27 3.47
C GLN A 76 9.96 4.28 3.21
N ASP A 77 10.11 3.78 1.97
CA ASP A 77 11.17 2.84 1.61
C ASP A 77 12.53 3.53 1.40
N PHE A 78 12.55 4.87 1.40
CA PHE A 78 13.73 5.69 1.12
C PHE A 78 13.93 6.77 2.19
N LYS A 79 15.19 7.07 2.50
CA LYS A 79 15.50 8.29 3.24
C LYS A 79 15.26 9.49 2.33
N THR A 80 14.41 10.42 2.74
CA THR A 80 14.03 11.54 1.87
C THR A 80 14.53 12.87 2.43
N VAL A 81 15.19 13.67 1.58
CA VAL A 81 15.58 15.04 1.91
C VAL A 81 14.84 16.02 1.02
N PHE A 82 14.25 17.03 1.62
CA PHE A 82 13.54 18.10 0.91
C PHE A 82 14.30 19.41 1.07
N TYR A 83 14.85 19.91 -0.02
CA TYR A 83 15.43 21.24 -0.08
C TYR A 83 14.41 22.24 -0.59
N TYR A 84 14.33 23.38 0.10
CA TYR A 84 13.41 24.45 -0.25
C TYR A 84 14.13 25.81 -0.29
N GLU A 85 13.64 26.68 -1.14
CA GLU A 85 14.17 28.03 -1.33
C GLU A 85 13.73 28.97 -0.18
N THR A 86 14.56 29.98 0.08
CA THR A 86 14.25 31.02 1.09
C THR A 86 14.21 32.42 0.50
N LEU A 87 14.70 32.63 -0.73
CA LEU A 87 14.63 33.91 -1.44
C LEU A 87 13.51 33.89 -2.48
N LYS A 88 12.77 34.99 -2.59
CA LYS A 88 11.70 35.12 -3.58
C LYS A 88 12.30 35.34 -4.97
N MET A 89 11.77 34.62 -5.96
CA MET A 89 12.12 34.82 -7.36
C MET A 89 11.21 35.88 -8.01
N PRO A 90 11.74 36.80 -8.83
CA PRO A 90 10.93 37.61 -9.73
C PRO A 90 10.29 36.74 -10.82
N VAL A 91 8.96 36.76 -10.91
CA VAL A 91 8.18 35.99 -11.88
C VAL A 91 7.34 36.94 -12.74
N PRO A 92 7.41 36.84 -14.08
CA PRO A 92 6.58 37.66 -14.97
C PRO A 92 5.10 37.56 -14.60
N LEU A 93 4.41 38.71 -14.53
CA LEU A 93 2.97 38.84 -14.23
C LEU A 93 2.53 38.45 -12.80
N LEU A 94 3.38 37.80 -12.01
CA LEU A 94 3.07 37.34 -10.63
C LEU A 94 3.88 38.05 -9.54
N GLY A 95 4.73 39.02 -9.92
CA GLY A 95 5.59 39.75 -8.98
C GLY A 95 6.71 38.86 -8.43
N SER A 96 7.11 39.06 -7.17
CA SER A 96 8.13 38.22 -6.53
C SER A 96 7.48 37.19 -5.61
N LEU A 97 7.71 35.90 -5.89
CA LEU A 97 7.10 34.81 -5.12
C LEU A 97 8.12 33.76 -4.69
N LEU A 98 7.79 33.07 -3.60
CA LEU A 98 8.48 31.85 -3.18
C LEU A 98 7.77 30.70 -3.91
N VAL A 99 8.45 30.08 -4.88
CA VAL A 99 7.94 29.06 -5.78
C VAL A 99 7.70 27.77 -5.02
N VAL A 100 8.70 27.31 -4.24
CA VAL A 100 8.61 26.10 -3.41
C VAL A 100 8.93 26.43 -1.94
N PRO A 101 7.96 27.00 -1.19
CA PRO A 101 8.09 27.19 0.25
C PRO A 101 8.21 25.86 1.01
N LYS A 102 8.78 25.89 2.22
CA LYS A 102 8.94 24.72 3.11
C LYS A 102 7.69 23.84 3.18
N PHE A 103 6.51 24.44 3.40
CA PHE A 103 5.27 23.70 3.56
C PHE A 103 4.85 22.96 2.28
N SER A 104 5.31 23.40 1.10
CA SER A 104 5.09 22.71 -0.17
C SER A 104 6.24 21.77 -0.55
N ALA A 105 7.40 21.89 0.09
CA ALA A 105 8.53 21.01 -0.20
C ALA A 105 8.40 19.66 0.53
N VAL A 106 7.71 19.62 1.66
CA VAL A 106 7.67 18.47 2.57
C VAL A 106 6.35 17.69 2.45
N ILE A 107 6.45 16.37 2.37
CA ILE A 107 5.31 15.45 2.39
C ILE A 107 4.85 15.24 3.84
N PHE A 108 3.55 15.45 4.10
CA PHE A 108 2.98 15.29 5.43
C PHE A 108 2.90 13.80 5.81
N GLY A 109 3.47 13.41 6.96
CA GLY A 109 3.43 12.02 7.46
C GLY A 109 4.53 11.08 6.95
N ALA A 110 5.48 11.58 6.14
CA ALA A 110 6.66 10.81 5.76
C ALA A 110 7.59 10.62 6.97
N ALA A 111 7.87 9.37 7.35
CA ALA A 111 8.84 9.07 8.40
C ALA A 111 10.26 9.23 7.82
N ASP A 112 11.24 9.50 8.68
CA ASP A 112 12.65 9.62 8.28
C ASP A 112 12.97 10.68 7.21
N THR A 113 12.30 11.83 7.28
CA THR A 113 12.52 12.93 6.35
C THR A 113 13.23 14.13 6.98
N VAL A 114 14.06 14.81 6.18
CA VAL A 114 14.77 16.02 6.59
C VAL A 114 14.44 17.15 5.64
N ALA A 115 14.07 18.32 6.16
CA ALA A 115 13.80 19.51 5.37
C ALA A 115 14.89 20.56 5.59
N ILE A 116 15.60 20.96 4.52
CA ILE A 116 16.78 21.84 4.59
C ILE A 116 16.55 23.11 3.77
N PRO A 117 16.66 24.31 4.38
CA PRO A 117 16.59 25.56 3.63
C PRO A 117 17.86 25.83 2.82
N LEU A 118 17.69 26.26 1.57
CA LEU A 118 18.74 26.83 0.75
C LEU A 118 18.55 28.35 0.64
N ILE A 119 19.64 29.10 0.85
CA ILE A 119 19.65 30.56 0.70
C ILE A 119 19.80 30.89 -0.78
N ALA A 120 18.70 30.72 -1.50
CA ALA A 120 18.60 30.90 -2.94
C ALA A 120 17.14 31.06 -3.34
N ASP A 121 16.91 31.54 -4.56
CA ASP A 121 15.62 31.48 -5.22
C ASP A 121 15.50 30.20 -6.08
N HIS A 122 14.31 29.94 -6.61
CA HIS A 122 14.04 28.73 -7.39
C HIS A 122 14.98 28.52 -8.58
N ALA A 123 15.42 29.62 -9.22
CA ALA A 123 16.25 29.58 -10.41
C ALA A 123 17.74 29.33 -10.10
N THR A 124 18.15 29.51 -8.84
CA THR A 124 19.54 29.49 -8.40
C THR A 124 19.85 28.45 -7.34
N MET A 125 18.84 27.82 -6.72
CA MET A 125 19.05 26.88 -5.60
C MET A 125 19.87 25.62 -5.91
N VAL A 126 20.11 25.31 -7.19
CA VAL A 126 20.98 24.20 -7.64
C VAL A 126 22.15 24.72 -8.50
N LYS A 127 22.50 26.00 -8.36
CA LYS A 127 23.61 26.64 -9.07
C LYS A 127 24.62 27.16 -8.06
N PHE A 128 25.60 26.32 -7.76
CA PHE A 128 26.62 26.62 -6.76
C PHE A 128 27.79 27.38 -7.38
N THR A 129 28.35 28.32 -6.64
CA THR A 129 29.46 29.16 -7.09
C THR A 129 30.84 28.51 -6.93
N GLY A 130 30.95 27.49 -6.07
CA GLY A 130 32.17 26.76 -5.79
C GLY A 130 32.01 25.79 -4.62
N LEU A 131 33.13 25.20 -4.18
CA LEU A 131 33.14 24.26 -3.05
C LEU A 131 32.86 24.93 -1.70
N ASP A 132 33.14 26.22 -1.57
CA ASP A 132 32.93 27.02 -0.36
C ASP A 132 31.49 27.56 -0.24
N ASP A 133 30.62 27.26 -1.22
CA ASP A 133 29.22 27.68 -1.23
C ASP A 133 28.44 26.96 -0.11
N GLU A 134 27.75 27.73 0.74
CA GLU A 134 27.02 27.17 1.89
C GLU A 134 25.90 26.21 1.47
N ASN A 135 25.21 26.50 0.36
CA ASN A 135 24.16 25.64 -0.16
C ASN A 135 24.77 24.36 -0.75
N PHE A 136 25.92 24.47 -1.43
CA PHE A 136 26.67 23.30 -1.89
C PHE A 136 27.03 22.38 -0.72
N SER A 137 27.59 22.95 0.36
CA SER A 137 27.98 22.18 1.55
C SER A 137 26.79 21.44 2.16
N LYS A 138 25.62 22.08 2.29
CA LYS A 138 24.37 21.45 2.78
C LYS A 138 23.91 20.27 1.92
N VAL A 139 24.05 20.36 0.60
CA VAL A 139 23.67 19.28 -0.32
C VAL A 139 24.71 18.16 -0.28
N ALA A 140 26.00 18.51 -0.36
CA ALA A 140 27.12 17.57 -0.35
C ALA A 140 27.15 16.73 0.94
N GLN A 141 26.92 17.34 2.11
CA GLN A 141 26.90 16.63 3.39
C GLN A 141 25.85 15.52 3.44
N MET A 142 24.63 15.78 2.93
CA MET A 142 23.57 14.74 2.91
C MET A 142 23.87 13.64 1.90
N ILE A 143 24.41 13.99 0.73
CA ILE A 143 24.85 13.01 -0.26
C ILE A 143 25.95 12.11 0.33
N GLU A 144 26.96 12.69 0.97
CA GLU A 144 28.06 11.94 1.59
C GLU A 144 27.55 11.06 2.73
N PHE A 145 26.70 11.60 3.60
CA PHE A 145 26.12 10.87 4.74
C PHE A 145 25.34 9.63 4.30
N TYR A 146 24.46 9.77 3.31
CA TYR A 146 23.67 8.63 2.82
C TYR A 146 24.46 7.70 1.92
N SER A 147 25.42 8.21 1.14
CA SER A 147 26.31 7.40 0.32
C SER A 147 27.13 6.42 1.16
N LYS A 148 27.63 6.85 2.33
CA LYS A 148 28.35 5.96 3.26
C LYS A 148 27.49 4.82 3.83
N GLN A 149 26.18 5.02 3.97
CA GLN A 149 25.25 4.03 4.53
C GLN A 149 24.59 3.15 3.46
N ALA A 150 24.50 3.65 2.23
CA ALA A 150 23.79 2.97 1.15
C ALA A 150 24.26 1.53 0.88
N PRO A 151 25.57 1.18 0.86
CA PRO A 151 26.01 -0.16 0.50
C PRO A 151 25.41 -1.26 1.40
N ALA A 152 25.47 -1.07 2.72
CA ALA A 152 24.94 -2.05 3.67
C ALA A 152 23.42 -2.14 3.61
N ALA A 153 22.73 -1.00 3.53
CA ALA A 153 21.28 -0.95 3.48
C ALA A 153 20.72 -1.54 2.18
N VAL A 154 21.36 -1.23 1.04
CA VAL A 154 20.97 -1.76 -0.28
C VAL A 154 21.25 -3.26 -0.34
N LEU A 155 22.43 -3.72 0.11
CA LEU A 155 22.71 -5.16 0.16
C LEU A 155 21.67 -5.91 1.00
N GLY A 156 21.31 -5.38 2.17
CA GLY A 156 20.22 -5.92 2.98
C GLY A 156 18.88 -5.99 2.22
N LYS A 157 18.48 -4.92 1.52
CA LYS A 157 17.26 -4.92 0.69
C LYS A 157 17.29 -5.98 -0.41
N TRP A 158 18.42 -6.18 -1.06
CA TRP A 158 18.58 -7.19 -2.12
C TRP A 158 18.61 -8.61 -1.54
N GLU A 159 19.30 -8.86 -0.43
CA GLU A 159 19.31 -10.15 0.26
C GLU A 159 17.89 -10.54 0.71
N HIS A 160 17.17 -9.64 1.37
CA HIS A 160 15.78 -9.88 1.80
C HIS A 160 14.82 -10.02 0.61
N GLY A 161 15.04 -9.26 -0.47
CA GLY A 161 14.24 -9.28 -1.69
C GLY A 161 14.47 -10.50 -2.60
N GLU A 162 15.69 -11.06 -2.61
CA GLU A 162 16.05 -12.29 -3.33
C GLU A 162 15.69 -13.55 -2.53
N HIS A 163 15.87 -13.55 -1.20
CA HIS A 163 15.46 -14.66 -0.33
C HIS A 163 13.94 -14.88 -0.38
N ARG A 164 13.12 -13.81 -0.40
CA ARG A 164 11.65 -13.86 -0.60
C ARG A 164 11.20 -14.40 -1.97
N SER A 165 12.11 -14.58 -2.94
CA SER A 165 11.77 -14.96 -4.32
C SER A 165 12.37 -16.31 -4.76
N ARG A 166 13.37 -16.83 -4.03
CA ARG A 166 14.07 -18.09 -4.37
C ARG A 166 13.81 -19.24 -3.40
N ASN A 167 13.61 -18.95 -2.12
CA ASN A 167 13.32 -19.97 -1.11
C ASN A 167 12.02 -19.56 -0.44
N GLY A 168 10.91 -20.25 -0.72
CA GLY A 168 9.77 -20.20 0.20
C GLY A 168 10.29 -20.59 1.59
N ILE A 169 10.42 -19.61 2.48
CA ILE A 169 11.24 -19.78 3.68
C ILE A 169 10.49 -20.66 4.69
N GLN A 170 11.03 -21.85 4.97
CA GLN A 170 10.86 -22.51 6.27
C GLN A 170 11.52 -21.63 7.32
N CYS A 171 10.75 -20.76 7.98
CA CYS A 171 11.16 -20.18 9.25
C CYS A 171 10.91 -21.24 10.32
N GLU A 172 11.91 -21.56 11.15
CA GLU A 172 11.69 -22.33 12.38
C GLU A 172 10.67 -21.58 13.23
N VAL A 173 9.46 -22.13 13.29
CA VAL A 173 8.38 -21.66 14.15
C VAL A 173 8.86 -21.82 15.57
N ASN A 174 9.13 -20.71 16.26
CA ASN A 174 9.28 -20.75 17.71
C ASN A 174 7.88 -21.09 18.28
N PRO A 175 7.65 -22.30 18.83
CA PRO A 175 6.31 -22.80 19.13
C PRO A 175 5.84 -22.33 20.51
N ASP A 176 6.20 -21.10 20.88
CA ASP A 176 5.58 -20.46 22.03
C ASP A 176 4.14 -20.13 21.63
N ASN A 177 3.30 -21.08 22.00
CA ASN A 177 1.87 -21.20 21.83
C ASN A 177 1.15 -20.06 22.59
N GLU A 178 1.47 -18.78 22.31
CA GLU A 178 0.60 -17.66 22.70
C GLU A 178 -0.65 -17.78 21.82
N GLN A 179 -1.62 -18.56 22.31
CA GLN A 179 -2.97 -18.59 21.76
C GLN A 179 -3.44 -17.15 21.56
N VAL A 180 -3.98 -16.87 20.36
CA VAL A 180 -4.60 -15.57 20.07
C VAL A 180 -5.57 -15.25 21.20
N PRO A 181 -5.43 -14.09 21.88
CA PRO A 181 -6.32 -13.75 22.96
C PRO A 181 -7.78 -13.86 22.51
N LYS A 182 -8.63 -14.47 23.35
CA LYS A 182 -10.04 -14.76 23.03
C LYS A 182 -10.84 -13.53 22.56
N GLU A 183 -10.41 -12.33 22.93
CA GLU A 183 -11.01 -11.07 22.47
C GLU A 183 -10.78 -10.79 20.98
N PHE A 184 -9.70 -11.32 20.39
CA PHE A 184 -9.31 -11.16 18.98
C PHE A 184 -9.65 -12.38 18.11
N ASP A 185 -10.00 -13.52 18.73
CA ASP A 185 -10.39 -14.76 18.06
C ASP A 185 -11.88 -14.76 17.66
N ILE A 186 -12.23 -13.96 16.65
CA ILE A 186 -13.59 -13.75 16.13
C ILE A 186 -13.93 -14.73 14.99
N GLY A 187 -12.90 -15.25 14.31
CA GLY A 187 -13.02 -16.04 13.10
C GLY A 187 -13.47 -15.22 11.88
N ILE A 188 -14.20 -15.86 10.96
CA ILE A 188 -14.71 -15.20 9.75
C ILE A 188 -15.91 -14.34 10.11
N THR A 189 -15.80 -13.05 9.82
CA THR A 189 -16.85 -12.11 10.21
C THR A 189 -17.97 -12.01 9.17
N PHE A 190 -17.70 -12.19 7.88
CA PHE A 190 -18.67 -11.96 6.82
C PHE A 190 -19.53 -13.19 6.47
N LYS A 191 -20.75 -12.93 5.96
CA LYS A 191 -21.62 -13.96 5.38
C LYS A 191 -21.27 -14.13 3.90
N ASN A 192 -20.74 -15.27 3.50
CA ASN A 192 -20.51 -15.58 2.08
C ASN A 192 -20.86 -17.03 1.75
N VAL A 193 -21.33 -17.24 0.51
CA VAL A 193 -21.59 -18.58 -0.04
C VAL A 193 -20.27 -19.10 -0.61
N TRP A 194 -19.69 -20.09 0.07
CA TRP A 194 -18.50 -20.78 -0.43
C TRP A 194 -18.80 -21.49 -1.73
N ASN A 195 -17.98 -21.24 -2.76
CA ASN A 195 -18.10 -21.96 -4.02
C ASN A 195 -17.53 -23.37 -3.87
N ARG A 196 -18.40 -24.36 -3.70
CA ARG A 196 -18.02 -25.79 -3.63
C ARG A 196 -17.36 -26.31 -4.91
N HIS A 197 -17.55 -25.62 -6.02
CA HIS A 197 -16.99 -25.97 -7.33
C HIS A 197 -15.72 -25.17 -7.67
N PHE A 198 -15.15 -24.43 -6.70
CA PHE A 198 -13.86 -23.77 -6.91
C PHE A 198 -12.80 -24.81 -7.34
N THR A 199 -12.03 -24.48 -8.37
CA THR A 199 -11.01 -25.36 -8.96
C THR A 199 -9.84 -24.57 -9.49
N GLY A 200 -8.67 -25.21 -9.56
CA GLY A 200 -7.41 -24.60 -10.00
C GLY A 200 -6.89 -23.55 -9.02
N ARG A 201 -5.97 -22.69 -9.52
CA ARG A 201 -5.35 -21.59 -8.76
C ARG A 201 -4.49 -21.98 -7.56
N ASP A 202 -4.10 -23.25 -7.42
CA ASP A 202 -3.31 -23.69 -6.26
C ASP A 202 -1.96 -22.97 -6.15
N GLN A 203 -1.30 -22.68 -7.28
CA GLN A 203 -0.08 -21.86 -7.29
C GLN A 203 -0.33 -20.43 -6.78
N THR A 204 -1.45 -19.82 -7.20
CA THR A 204 -1.83 -18.48 -6.76
C THR A 204 -2.15 -18.46 -5.26
N LEU A 205 -2.89 -19.46 -4.77
CA LEU A 205 -3.20 -19.61 -3.35
C LEU A 205 -1.94 -19.87 -2.51
N HIS A 206 -0.98 -20.63 -3.05
CA HIS A 206 0.30 -20.86 -2.39
C HIS A 206 1.12 -19.58 -2.24
N LEU A 207 1.19 -18.75 -3.29
CA LEU A 207 1.83 -17.43 -3.22
C LEU A 207 1.12 -16.49 -2.24
N MET A 208 -0.21 -16.53 -2.20
CA MET A 208 -0.97 -15.76 -1.20
C MET A 208 -0.60 -16.20 0.23
N ASP A 209 -0.45 -17.51 0.46
CA ASP A 209 -0.04 -18.04 1.76
C ASP A 209 1.36 -17.61 2.17
N GLU A 210 2.31 -17.66 1.24
CA GLU A 210 3.69 -17.23 1.46
C GLU A 210 3.78 -15.77 1.96
N PHE A 211 2.92 -14.89 1.45
CA PHE A 211 2.95 -13.47 1.80
C PHE A 211 2.02 -13.08 2.96
N LEU A 212 0.89 -13.77 3.16
CA LEU A 212 -0.16 -13.35 4.10
C LEU A 212 -0.20 -14.18 5.38
N ARG A 213 0.51 -15.30 5.48
CA ARG A 213 0.45 -16.15 6.66
C ARG A 213 1.08 -15.45 7.89
N PRO A 214 0.38 -15.36 9.04
CA PRO A 214 0.95 -14.82 10.27
C PRO A 214 2.14 -15.66 10.77
N GLY A 215 3.15 -15.00 11.35
CA GLY A 215 4.36 -15.65 11.86
C GLY A 215 5.53 -15.74 10.85
N SER A 216 5.40 -15.12 9.69
CA SER A 216 6.46 -14.97 8.69
C SER A 216 7.51 -13.94 9.15
N CYS A 217 8.48 -14.38 9.96
CA CYS A 217 9.80 -13.79 10.29
C CYS A 217 9.95 -12.27 10.61
N GLN A 218 8.94 -11.41 10.53
CA GLN A 218 8.97 -9.99 10.91
C GLN A 218 7.59 -9.55 11.45
N GLN A 219 7.59 -8.70 12.49
CA GLN A 219 6.40 -7.94 12.89
C GLN A 219 6.17 -6.80 11.87
N GLU A 220 5.74 -7.15 10.65
CA GLU A 220 5.41 -6.21 9.57
C GLU A 220 3.96 -6.39 9.09
N LEU A 221 3.37 -5.31 8.57
CA LEU A 221 2.05 -5.34 7.93
C LEU A 221 2.20 -5.90 6.51
N ASN A 222 1.66 -7.09 6.27
CA ASN A 222 1.75 -7.75 4.97
C ASN A 222 0.61 -7.29 4.06
N VAL A 223 0.91 -6.58 2.97
CA VAL A 223 -0.10 -6.14 1.98
C VAL A 223 0.12 -6.85 0.66
N VAL A 224 -0.90 -7.56 0.18
CA VAL A 224 -0.89 -8.27 -1.10
C VAL A 224 -2.03 -7.80 -1.98
N VAL A 225 -1.72 -7.44 -3.23
CA VAL A 225 -2.71 -7.09 -4.26
C VAL A 225 -2.86 -8.23 -5.25
N THR A 226 -4.07 -8.78 -5.34
CA THR A 226 -4.47 -9.67 -6.43
C THR A 226 -5.14 -8.86 -7.53
N TYR A 227 -4.55 -8.86 -8.73
CA TYR A 227 -5.06 -8.06 -9.85
C TYR A 227 -5.22 -8.85 -11.13
N GLY A 228 -6.13 -8.40 -12.00
CA GLY A 228 -6.40 -9.07 -13.27
C GLY A 228 -7.73 -8.68 -13.89
N PRO A 229 -8.07 -9.23 -15.07
CA PRO A 229 -9.28 -8.89 -15.80
C PRO A 229 -10.57 -9.04 -14.98
N GLY A 230 -11.62 -8.31 -15.38
CA GLY A 230 -12.96 -8.52 -14.83
C GLY A 230 -13.44 -9.95 -15.06
N GLY A 231 -14.15 -10.54 -14.10
CA GLY A 231 -14.72 -11.89 -14.23
C GLY A 231 -13.72 -13.05 -14.06
N VAL A 232 -12.43 -12.80 -13.86
CA VAL A 232 -11.40 -13.86 -13.75
C VAL A 232 -11.45 -14.66 -12.43
N GLY A 233 -12.29 -14.23 -11.47
CA GLY A 233 -12.52 -14.93 -10.20
C GLY A 233 -11.69 -14.44 -9.00
N LYS A 234 -11.14 -13.21 -9.01
CA LYS A 234 -10.35 -12.66 -7.88
C LYS A 234 -11.09 -12.69 -6.53
N THR A 235 -12.35 -12.27 -6.53
CA THR A 235 -13.21 -12.33 -5.33
C THR A 235 -13.36 -13.76 -4.82
N GLN A 236 -13.57 -14.73 -5.73
CA GLN A 236 -13.67 -16.15 -5.38
C GLN A 236 -12.34 -16.71 -4.86
N LEU A 237 -11.21 -16.26 -5.42
CA LEU A 237 -9.88 -16.61 -4.94
C LEU A 237 -9.62 -16.09 -3.52
N ALA A 238 -9.99 -14.84 -3.23
CA ALA A 238 -9.87 -14.25 -1.89
C ALA A 238 -10.74 -15.00 -0.86
N LEU A 239 -11.96 -15.37 -1.23
CA LEU A 239 -12.84 -16.20 -0.41
C LEU A 239 -12.23 -17.58 -0.14
N GLU A 240 -11.72 -18.25 -1.16
CA GLU A 240 -11.13 -19.57 -1.00
C GLU A 240 -9.87 -19.53 -0.12
N TYR A 241 -9.03 -18.50 -0.27
CA TYR A 241 -7.89 -18.28 0.62
C TYR A 241 -8.33 -18.11 2.09
N ALA A 242 -9.28 -17.20 2.34
CA ALA A 242 -9.83 -16.96 3.67
C ALA A 242 -10.37 -18.24 4.32
N ARG A 243 -11.06 -19.08 3.53
CA ARG A 243 -11.61 -20.36 3.98
C ARG A 243 -10.52 -21.37 4.29
N ARG A 244 -9.52 -21.55 3.40
CA ARG A 244 -8.44 -22.52 3.58
C ARG A 244 -7.54 -22.18 4.77
N GLN A 245 -7.27 -20.88 4.97
CA GLN A 245 -6.33 -20.41 6.00
C GLN A 245 -7.00 -19.88 7.27
N GLN A 246 -8.31 -20.07 7.44
CA GLN A 246 -9.06 -19.53 8.58
C GLN A 246 -8.47 -19.86 9.96
N HIS A 247 -7.84 -21.04 10.12
CA HIS A 247 -7.27 -21.48 11.39
C HIS A 247 -5.97 -20.78 11.77
N HIS A 248 -5.34 -20.06 10.84
CA HIS A 248 -4.14 -19.27 11.10
C HIS A 248 -4.44 -17.83 11.51
N PHE A 249 -5.68 -17.38 11.35
CA PHE A 249 -6.10 -16.02 11.68
C PHE A 249 -7.09 -16.04 12.85
N GLY A 250 -6.88 -15.16 13.84
CA GLY A 250 -7.87 -14.92 14.88
C GLY A 250 -9.11 -14.24 14.35
N SER A 251 -8.99 -13.39 13.34
CA SER A 251 -10.14 -12.70 12.74
C SER A 251 -9.92 -12.42 11.27
N ILE A 252 -10.98 -12.62 10.47
CA ILE A 252 -10.98 -12.30 9.04
C ILE A 252 -12.12 -11.33 8.73
N PHE A 253 -11.76 -10.16 8.22
CA PHE A 253 -12.66 -9.08 7.87
C PHE A 253 -12.75 -8.89 6.36
N TRP A 254 -13.87 -8.34 5.91
CA TRP A 254 -14.14 -8.07 4.50
C TRP A 254 -14.71 -6.67 4.34
N ILE A 255 -14.07 -5.88 3.50
CA ILE A 255 -14.47 -4.54 3.10
C ILE A 255 -14.77 -4.55 1.61
N ASP A 256 -15.95 -4.06 1.25
CA ASP A 256 -16.31 -3.79 -0.13
C ASP A 256 -15.82 -2.40 -0.56
N GLY A 257 -14.71 -2.39 -1.30
CA GLY A 257 -13.98 -1.21 -1.78
C GLY A 257 -14.54 -0.58 -3.05
N ARG A 258 -15.80 -0.85 -3.43
CA ARG A 258 -16.41 -0.25 -4.63
C ARG A 258 -16.71 1.24 -4.50
N HIS A 259 -17.09 1.70 -3.31
CA HIS A 259 -17.49 3.08 -3.05
C HIS A 259 -17.24 3.46 -1.57
N PRO A 260 -16.99 4.73 -1.21
CA PRO A 260 -16.84 5.16 0.19
C PRO A 260 -17.99 4.73 1.11
N ASP A 261 -19.24 4.76 0.62
CA ASP A 261 -20.41 4.33 1.38
C ASP A 261 -20.43 2.81 1.64
N THR A 262 -19.96 2.00 0.69
CA THR A 262 -19.88 0.54 0.87
C THR A 262 -18.74 0.18 1.80
N VAL A 263 -17.63 0.92 1.75
CA VAL A 263 -16.52 0.83 2.70
C VAL A 263 -17.02 1.11 4.12
N LYS A 264 -17.70 2.25 4.34
CA LYS A 264 -18.23 2.66 5.64
C LYS A 264 -19.23 1.63 6.19
N THR A 265 -20.14 1.15 5.35
CA THR A 265 -21.10 0.09 5.72
C THR A 265 -20.38 -1.20 6.11
N SER A 266 -19.40 -1.65 5.32
CA SER A 266 -18.64 -2.88 5.58
C SER A 266 -17.85 -2.81 6.88
N ILE A 267 -17.21 -1.65 7.15
CA ILE A 267 -16.48 -1.43 8.41
C ILE A 267 -17.44 -1.41 9.59
N SER A 268 -18.60 -0.77 9.45
CA SER A 268 -19.64 -0.76 10.49
C SER A 268 -20.09 -2.19 10.83
N ASP A 269 -20.26 -3.05 9.83
CA ASP A 269 -20.57 -4.47 10.03
C ASP A 269 -19.45 -5.23 10.74
N CYS A 270 -18.19 -4.93 10.43
CA CYS A 270 -17.04 -5.49 11.15
C CYS A 270 -17.07 -5.11 12.63
N VAL A 271 -17.27 -3.83 12.95
CA VAL A 271 -17.40 -3.33 14.34
C VAL A 271 -18.58 -3.97 15.05
N ASN A 272 -19.74 -4.09 14.39
CA ASN A 272 -20.91 -4.75 14.97
C ASN A 272 -20.63 -6.20 15.36
N ARG A 273 -19.84 -6.92 14.58
CA ARG A 273 -19.46 -8.31 14.85
C ARG A 273 -18.44 -8.42 15.97
N ILE A 274 -17.46 -7.50 16.05
CA ILE A 274 -16.56 -7.41 17.20
C ILE A 274 -17.39 -7.18 18.49
N LEU A 275 -18.31 -6.22 18.48
CA LEU A 275 -19.17 -5.95 19.64
C LEU A 275 -20.06 -7.14 20.01
N ALA A 276 -20.59 -7.87 19.02
CA ALA A 276 -21.36 -9.08 19.26
C ALA A 276 -20.51 -10.20 19.89
N HIS A 277 -19.29 -10.40 19.38
CA HIS A 277 -18.31 -11.34 19.93
C HIS A 277 -18.02 -11.08 21.41
N TYR A 278 -17.71 -9.83 21.75
CA TYR A 278 -17.44 -9.43 23.13
C TYR A 278 -18.63 -9.70 24.06
N LYS A 279 -19.87 -9.50 23.58
CA LYS A 279 -21.09 -9.82 24.36
C LYS A 279 -21.25 -11.32 24.57
N VAL A 280 -21.13 -12.11 23.51
CA VAL A 280 -21.29 -13.58 23.56
C VAL A 280 -20.26 -14.23 24.48
N HIS A 281 -19.04 -13.69 24.53
CA HIS A 281 -17.97 -14.22 25.36
C HIS A 281 -17.80 -13.54 26.72
N GLY A 282 -18.69 -12.62 27.10
CA GLY A 282 -18.66 -11.97 28.42
C GLY A 282 -17.48 -11.00 28.62
N ILE A 283 -16.91 -10.45 27.54
CA ILE A 283 -15.74 -9.56 27.52
C ILE A 283 -16.19 -8.08 27.64
N THR A 284 -17.43 -7.81 28.05
CA THR A 284 -18.03 -6.46 28.03
C THR A 284 -17.43 -5.49 29.04
N HIS A 285 -16.67 -5.97 30.04
CA HIS A 285 -15.95 -5.13 31.00
C HIS A 285 -14.59 -4.63 30.48
N ASN A 286 -14.21 -5.00 29.26
CA ASN A 286 -12.95 -4.61 28.65
C ASN A 286 -13.02 -3.14 28.16
N PRO A 287 -12.05 -2.27 28.48
CA PRO A 287 -12.04 -0.88 28.03
C PRO A 287 -12.15 -0.71 26.49
N ARG A 288 -11.67 -1.69 25.73
CA ARG A 288 -11.76 -1.71 24.26
C ARG A 288 -13.20 -1.88 23.78
N PHE A 289 -14.02 -2.62 24.53
CA PHE A 289 -15.46 -2.75 24.26
C PHE A 289 -16.17 -1.42 24.42
N ASP A 290 -15.90 -0.71 25.53
CA ASP A 290 -16.50 0.58 25.82
C ASP A 290 -16.09 1.64 24.79
N PHE A 291 -14.83 1.61 24.34
CA PHE A 291 -14.33 2.45 23.25
C PHE A 291 -15.08 2.18 21.94
N LEU A 292 -15.11 0.93 21.48
CA LEU A 292 -15.81 0.55 20.24
C LEU A 292 -17.29 0.91 20.27
N LYS A 293 -17.96 0.69 21.40
CA LYS A 293 -19.38 1.00 21.58
C LYS A 293 -19.63 2.51 21.47
N ARG A 294 -18.80 3.31 22.15
CA ARG A 294 -18.89 4.78 22.15
C ARG A 294 -18.66 5.35 20.75
N GLU A 295 -17.57 4.96 20.09
CA GLU A 295 -17.25 5.48 18.75
C GLU A 295 -18.32 5.11 17.72
N ARG A 296 -18.91 3.92 17.84
CA ARG A 296 -20.06 3.53 17.02
C ARG A 296 -21.26 4.47 17.19
N GLU A 297 -21.54 4.91 18.41
CA GLU A 297 -22.64 5.84 18.72
C GLU A 297 -22.33 7.27 18.25
N LEU A 298 -21.06 7.67 18.24
CA LEU A 298 -20.58 8.99 17.80
C LEU A 298 -20.31 9.09 16.29
N GLY A 299 -20.32 7.98 15.56
CA GLY A 299 -20.05 7.93 14.12
C GLY A 299 -18.58 7.73 13.75
N GLY A 300 -17.68 7.53 14.72
CA GLY A 300 -16.24 7.26 14.57
C GLY A 300 -15.88 5.81 14.22
N VAL A 301 -16.78 5.06 13.57
CA VAL A 301 -16.64 3.60 13.33
C VAL A 301 -15.37 3.19 12.58
N ILE A 302 -14.88 4.05 11.68
CA ILE A 302 -13.68 3.78 10.87
C ILE A 302 -12.44 3.81 11.74
N GLU A 303 -12.25 4.89 12.49
CA GLU A 303 -11.14 5.04 13.43
C GLU A 303 -11.17 3.95 14.51
N ALA A 304 -12.36 3.63 15.02
CA ALA A 304 -12.56 2.61 16.03
C ALA A 304 -12.11 1.22 15.54
N PHE A 305 -12.45 0.86 14.29
CA PHE A 305 -12.07 -0.41 13.70
C PHE A 305 -10.56 -0.53 13.51
N PHE A 306 -9.91 0.47 12.89
CA PHE A 306 -8.47 0.40 12.66
C PHE A 306 -7.66 0.52 13.95
N THR A 307 -8.14 1.26 14.94
CA THR A 307 -7.55 1.27 16.30
C THR A 307 -7.64 -0.11 16.94
N TRP A 308 -8.75 -0.83 16.74
CA TRP A 308 -8.90 -2.18 17.26
C TRP A 308 -7.92 -3.19 16.63
N LEU A 309 -7.69 -3.10 15.31
CA LEU A 309 -6.68 -3.88 14.61
C LEU A 309 -5.25 -3.57 15.10
N ALA A 310 -5.02 -2.34 15.56
CA ALA A 310 -3.74 -1.86 16.06
C ALA A 310 -3.49 -2.14 17.56
N TYR A 311 -4.39 -2.84 18.27
CA TYR A 311 -4.12 -3.20 19.67
C TYR A 311 -3.00 -4.23 19.78
N GLY A 312 -2.18 -4.10 20.84
CA GLY A 312 -1.14 -5.06 21.15
C GLY A 312 -1.69 -6.48 21.34
N LYS A 313 -0.93 -7.47 20.87
CA LYS A 313 -1.31 -8.90 20.75
C LYS A 313 -2.38 -9.21 19.69
N ASN A 314 -2.92 -8.21 18.98
CA ASN A 314 -3.79 -8.43 17.83
C ASN A 314 -2.99 -8.51 16.51
N ASN A 315 -2.14 -9.52 16.38
CA ASN A 315 -1.17 -9.61 15.27
C ASN A 315 -1.57 -10.59 14.14
N SER A 316 -2.64 -11.36 14.33
CA SER A 316 -3.01 -12.49 13.47
C SER A 316 -4.38 -12.27 12.81
N TRP A 317 -4.65 -11.06 12.31
CA TRP A 317 -5.88 -10.75 11.57
C TRP A 317 -5.62 -10.65 10.06
N LEU A 318 -6.65 -10.96 9.27
CA LEU A 318 -6.67 -10.77 7.82
C LEU A 318 -7.78 -9.78 7.44
N LEU A 319 -7.42 -8.72 6.72
CA LEU A 319 -8.35 -7.74 6.15
C LEU A 319 -8.42 -7.92 4.64
N ILE A 320 -9.58 -8.29 4.12
CA ILE A 320 -9.80 -8.41 2.68
C ILE A 320 -10.52 -7.15 2.19
N ILE A 321 -9.93 -6.45 1.23
CA ILE A 321 -10.53 -5.28 0.57
C ILE A 321 -10.82 -5.69 -0.87
N ASP A 322 -12.07 -5.99 -1.17
CA ASP A 322 -12.50 -6.49 -2.48
C ASP A 322 -12.96 -5.34 -3.39
N ASN A 323 -12.69 -5.44 -4.69
CA ASN A 323 -13.11 -4.49 -5.73
C ASN A 323 -12.57 -3.07 -5.57
N LEU A 324 -11.32 -2.91 -5.12
CA LEU A 324 -10.67 -1.61 -5.00
C LEU A 324 -10.16 -1.13 -6.38
N ASP A 325 -11.07 -0.68 -7.22
CA ASP A 325 -10.79 -0.30 -8.61
C ASP A 325 -10.66 1.21 -8.84
N ASP A 326 -11.19 2.01 -7.91
CA ASP A 326 -11.27 3.47 -8.05
C ASP A 326 -10.63 4.14 -6.83
N LEU A 327 -9.38 4.57 -7.02
CA LEU A 327 -8.59 5.27 -6.01
C LEU A 327 -8.84 6.78 -6.02
N GLU A 328 -9.59 7.31 -7.00
CA GLU A 328 -9.94 8.74 -7.05
C GLU A 328 -11.00 9.07 -6.02
N ILE A 329 -11.89 8.10 -5.73
CA ILE A 329 -12.98 8.24 -4.76
C ILE A 329 -12.67 7.62 -3.40
N ILE A 330 -11.70 6.70 -3.31
CA ILE A 330 -11.33 6.01 -2.06
C ILE A 330 -9.85 6.21 -1.77
N SER A 331 -9.57 6.90 -0.66
CA SER A 331 -8.23 7.06 -0.12
C SER A 331 -7.75 5.78 0.57
N LEU A 332 -6.58 5.29 0.17
CA LEU A 332 -5.91 4.14 0.81
C LEU A 332 -5.64 4.37 2.30
N ARG A 333 -5.43 5.62 2.71
CA ARG A 333 -5.22 6.00 4.12
C ARG A 333 -6.46 5.74 4.97
N ASP A 334 -7.65 5.84 4.37
CA ASP A 334 -8.91 5.72 5.09
C ASP A 334 -9.34 4.25 5.23
N ILE A 335 -8.63 3.32 4.55
CA ILE A 335 -8.98 1.90 4.48
C ILE A 335 -7.85 0.96 4.92
N LEU A 336 -6.71 1.50 5.34
CA LEU A 336 -5.57 0.72 5.84
C LEU A 336 -5.25 1.09 7.30
N PRO A 337 -4.92 0.11 8.15
CA PRO A 337 -4.52 0.38 9.52
C PRO A 337 -3.10 0.96 9.59
N SER A 338 -2.90 1.92 10.50
CA SER A 338 -1.57 2.49 10.83
C SER A 338 -0.75 1.58 11.75
N THR A 339 -0.81 0.26 11.56
CA THR A 339 -0.15 -0.73 12.43
C THR A 339 0.93 -1.48 11.68
N ALA A 340 1.89 -2.03 12.42
CA ALA A 340 3.03 -2.77 11.90
C ALA A 340 2.79 -4.28 11.82
N TRP A 341 1.55 -4.77 11.93
CA TRP A 341 1.28 -6.22 11.95
C TRP A 341 -0.07 -6.56 11.32
N GLY A 342 -0.30 -7.83 11.06
CA GLY A 342 -1.50 -8.32 10.40
C GLY A 342 -1.33 -8.41 8.88
N SER A 343 -2.41 -8.76 8.20
CA SER A 343 -2.36 -9.09 6.78
C SER A 343 -3.51 -8.46 6.03
N VAL A 344 -3.23 -7.87 4.87
CA VAL A 344 -4.20 -7.19 4.02
C VAL A 344 -4.14 -7.81 2.63
N LEU A 345 -5.28 -8.31 2.17
CA LEU A 345 -5.47 -8.81 0.82
C LEU A 345 -6.39 -7.85 0.06
N ILE A 346 -5.90 -7.30 -1.04
CA ILE A 346 -6.66 -6.41 -1.91
C ILE A 346 -7.00 -7.14 -3.20
N THR A 347 -8.23 -7.01 -3.70
CA THR A 347 -8.59 -7.43 -5.05
C THR A 347 -8.87 -6.20 -5.93
N SER A 348 -8.32 -6.19 -7.15
CA SER A 348 -8.50 -5.05 -8.06
C SER A 348 -8.37 -5.43 -9.54
N ARG A 349 -8.91 -4.61 -10.44
CA ARG A 349 -8.63 -4.62 -11.89
C ARG A 349 -7.42 -3.75 -12.23
N ARG A 350 -6.98 -2.90 -11.31
CA ARG A 350 -5.85 -1.97 -11.47
C ARG A 350 -4.53 -2.71 -11.37
N SER A 351 -3.74 -2.68 -12.44
CA SER A 351 -2.38 -3.20 -12.43
C SER A 351 -1.36 -2.20 -11.87
N ASP A 352 -1.73 -0.93 -11.71
CA ASP A 352 -0.91 0.12 -11.11
C ASP A 352 -0.81 -0.01 -9.59
N LEU A 353 -1.82 -0.57 -8.91
CA LEU A 353 -1.72 -0.97 -7.50
C LEU A 353 -0.62 -2.02 -7.24
N ALA A 354 -0.24 -2.76 -8.29
CA ALA A 354 0.81 -3.77 -8.24
C ALA A 354 2.23 -3.19 -8.11
N ILE A 355 2.38 -1.88 -8.29
CA ILE A 355 3.66 -1.15 -8.22
C ILE A 355 4.04 -0.88 -6.76
N THR A 356 3.05 -0.65 -5.90
CA THR A 356 3.24 -0.22 -4.52
C THR A 356 3.52 -1.38 -3.58
N TRP A 357 2.79 -2.49 -3.74
CA TRP A 357 2.79 -3.60 -2.81
C TRP A 357 3.13 -4.92 -3.49
N GLN A 358 3.35 -5.96 -2.68
CA GLN A 358 3.47 -7.32 -3.19
C GLN A 358 2.21 -7.65 -4.01
N SER A 359 2.38 -8.18 -5.21
CA SER A 359 1.27 -8.29 -6.15
C SER A 359 1.28 -9.61 -6.90
N ILE A 360 0.08 -10.14 -7.11
CA ILE A 360 -0.16 -11.42 -7.74
C ILE A 360 -1.14 -11.19 -8.89
N GLN A 361 -0.65 -11.34 -10.12
CA GLN A 361 -1.53 -11.31 -11.28
C GLN A 361 -2.34 -12.61 -11.31
N VAL A 362 -3.67 -12.49 -11.39
CA VAL A 362 -4.57 -13.61 -11.59
C VAL A 362 -4.79 -13.78 -13.10
N PRO A 363 -4.16 -14.78 -13.75
CA PRO A 363 -4.27 -14.97 -15.20
C PRO A 363 -5.68 -15.45 -15.59
N MET A 364 -6.03 -15.34 -16.87
CA MET A 364 -7.21 -16.06 -17.38
C MET A 364 -7.03 -17.57 -17.18
N MET A 365 -8.13 -18.29 -16.95
CA MET A 365 -8.07 -19.75 -16.82
C MET A 365 -7.50 -20.34 -18.11
N ASN A 366 -6.65 -21.36 -17.95
CA ASN A 366 -6.25 -22.19 -19.08
C ASN A 366 -7.40 -23.13 -19.49
N HIS A 367 -7.21 -23.85 -20.60
CA HIS A 367 -8.24 -24.74 -21.15
C HIS A 367 -8.68 -25.83 -20.15
N ASP A 368 -7.71 -26.44 -19.44
CA ASP A 368 -7.96 -27.53 -18.51
C ASP A 368 -8.70 -27.06 -17.25
N GLU A 369 -8.33 -25.90 -16.71
CA GLU A 369 -9.02 -25.25 -15.59
C GLU A 369 -10.47 -24.89 -15.96
N ALA A 370 -10.67 -24.35 -17.16
CA ALA A 370 -12.00 -24.00 -17.67
C ALA A 370 -12.87 -25.26 -17.87
N LEU A 371 -12.29 -26.34 -18.41
CA LEU A 371 -12.98 -27.61 -18.59
C LEU A 371 -13.35 -28.25 -17.24
N ALA A 372 -12.43 -28.26 -16.28
CA ALA A 372 -12.67 -28.76 -14.94
C ALA A 372 -13.78 -27.97 -14.21
N LEU A 373 -13.80 -26.63 -14.37
CA LEU A 373 -14.86 -25.78 -13.82
C LEU A 373 -16.21 -26.12 -14.46
N LEU A 374 -16.24 -26.29 -15.79
CA LEU A 374 -17.46 -26.64 -16.52
C LEU A 374 -18.01 -28.00 -16.09
N MET A 375 -17.14 -29.02 -15.97
CA MET A 375 -17.53 -30.36 -15.51
C MET A 375 -18.10 -30.35 -14.10
N ARG A 376 -17.40 -29.70 -13.15
CA ARG A 376 -17.85 -29.58 -11.76
C ARG A 376 -19.15 -28.79 -11.61
N SER A 377 -19.34 -27.73 -12.40
CA SER A 377 -20.57 -26.92 -12.36
C SER A 377 -21.76 -27.58 -13.05
N SER A 378 -21.50 -28.54 -13.95
CA SER A 378 -22.54 -29.30 -14.67
C SER A 378 -22.91 -30.62 -13.97
N ASN A 379 -22.31 -30.95 -12.81
CA ASN A 379 -22.41 -32.26 -12.14
C ASN A 379 -22.07 -33.46 -13.05
N LEU A 380 -21.20 -33.22 -14.04
CA LEU A 380 -20.65 -34.25 -14.91
C LEU A 380 -19.28 -34.63 -14.35
N GLU A 381 -19.23 -35.32 -13.21
CA GLU A 381 -17.97 -35.98 -12.84
C GLU A 381 -17.73 -37.15 -13.81
N PRO A 382 -16.50 -37.35 -14.31
CA PRO A 382 -16.21 -38.56 -15.06
C PRO A 382 -16.39 -39.74 -14.12
N ASP A 383 -17.21 -40.72 -14.53
CA ASP A 383 -17.32 -42.00 -13.84
C ASP A 383 -15.91 -42.53 -13.56
N ALA A 384 -15.54 -42.59 -12.28
CA ALA A 384 -14.42 -43.39 -11.82
C ALA A 384 -14.84 -44.87 -11.97
N GLY A 385 -14.89 -45.34 -13.21
CA GLY A 385 -15.57 -46.58 -13.55
C GLY A 385 -15.42 -46.98 -15.01
N THR A 386 -14.19 -47.06 -15.52
CA THR A 386 -13.78 -48.09 -16.50
C THR A 386 -12.27 -48.06 -16.69
N GLU A 387 -11.53 -48.65 -15.74
CA GLU A 387 -10.27 -49.31 -16.07
C GLU A 387 -10.59 -50.68 -16.71
N SER A 388 -9.83 -50.98 -17.77
CA SER A 388 -9.60 -52.31 -18.37
C SER A 388 -10.78 -53.02 -19.06
N MET A 389 -10.72 -53.03 -20.40
CA MET A 389 -10.36 -54.26 -21.12
C MET A 389 -9.74 -53.96 -22.48
#